data_AF-A0A562TPX5-F1
#
_entry.id   AF-A0A562TPX5-F1
#
_cell.length_a   1.000
_cell.length_b   1.000
_cell.length_c   1.000
_cell.angle_alpha   90.00
_cell.angle_beta   90.00
_cell.angle_gamma   90.00
#
_symmetry.space_group_name_H-M   'P 1'
#
loop_
_entity.id
_entity.type
_entity.pdbx_description
1 polymer ?
#
loop_
_entity_poly.entity_id
_entity_poly.type
_entity_poly.pdbx_seq_one_letter_code
_entity_poly.pdbx_strand_id
1 'polypeptide(L)'
;MKPIKIIIIGIITLFAGTFLYFQYKYHTFVDDMVKSTTHIENYKLISKVHDDQQWYANILISKSDGAKLAKLYPFKYGNNPIYLAGKYRNTYIKNKPNCWYYFNDKGQGPYGYILYCLNNNQTQLEIYDLFAN
;
A
#
# COMPACT_ATOMS: atom_id res chain seq x y z
N MET A 1 38.16 -31.19 2.73
CA MET A 1 36.74 -30.94 3.08
C MET A 1 35.88 -31.79 2.15
N LYS A 2 34.92 -32.61 2.64
CA LYS A 2 34.12 -33.47 1.75
C LYS A 2 33.21 -32.60 0.85
N PRO A 3 33.06 -32.91 -0.45
CA PRO A 3 32.27 -32.11 -1.40
C PRO A 3 30.81 -31.88 -0.95
N ILE A 4 30.24 -32.85 -0.23
CA ILE A 4 28.92 -32.76 0.40
C ILE A 4 28.81 -31.55 1.36
N LYS A 5 29.87 -31.23 2.13
CA LYS A 5 29.86 -30.08 3.05
C LYS A 5 29.81 -28.75 2.30
N ILE A 6 30.46 -28.66 1.13
CA ILE A 6 30.46 -27.45 0.30
C ILE A 6 29.05 -27.21 -0.28
N ILE A 7 28.41 -28.27 -0.76
CA ILE A 7 27.04 -28.20 -1.30
C ILE A 7 26.05 -27.75 -0.21
N ILE A 8 26.14 -28.32 1.00
CA ILE A 8 25.27 -27.93 2.13
C ILE A 8 25.45 -26.46 2.50
N ILE A 9 26.69 -25.97 2.56
CA ILE A 9 26.97 -24.55 2.84
C ILE A 9 26.37 -23.66 1.74
N GLY A 10 26.50 -24.05 0.47
CA GLY A 10 25.91 -23.33 -0.65
C GLY A 10 24.38 -23.23 -0.55
N ILE A 11 23.71 -24.32 -0.21
CA ILE A 11 22.26 -24.36 -0.02
C ILE A 11 21.83 -23.45 1.13
N ILE A 12 22.48 -23.54 2.30
CA ILE A 12 22.16 -22.70 3.46
C ILE A 12 22.34 -21.23 3.13
N THR A 13 23.42 -20.88 2.43
CA THR A 13 23.71 -19.49 2.02
C THR A 13 22.63 -18.95 1.07
N LEU A 14 22.19 -19.78 0.11
CA LEU A 14 21.13 -19.41 -0.82
C LEU A 14 19.81 -19.17 -0.08
N PHE A 15 19.39 -20.09 0.80
CA PHE A 15 18.18 -19.91 1.60
C PHE A 15 18.25 -18.69 2.52
N ALA A 16 19.39 -18.45 3.16
CA ALA A 16 19.59 -17.27 4.01
C ALA A 16 19.48 -15.98 3.19
N GLY A 17 20.12 -15.93 2.01
CA GLY A 17 20.04 -14.78 1.12
C GLY A 17 18.62 -14.51 0.62
N THR A 18 17.91 -15.55 0.20
CA THR A 18 16.50 -15.46 -0.23
C THR A 18 15.60 -14.99 0.92
N PHE A 19 15.78 -15.52 2.12
CA PHE A 19 15.03 -15.10 3.30
C PHE A 19 15.27 -13.62 3.65
N LEU A 20 16.54 -13.19 3.66
CA LEU A 20 16.89 -11.79 3.90
C LEU A 20 16.30 -10.85 2.85
N TYR A 21 16.30 -11.28 1.58
CA TYR A 21 15.66 -10.51 0.50
C TYR A 21 14.16 -10.35 0.70
N PHE A 22 13.45 -11.41 1.08
CA PHE A 22 12.02 -11.34 1.38
C PHE A 22 11.73 -10.44 2.59
N GLN A 23 12.53 -10.54 3.64
CA GLN A 23 12.42 -9.65 4.80
C GLN A 23 12.63 -8.19 4.40
N TYR A 24 13.67 -7.90 3.62
CA TYR A 24 13.93 -6.56 3.10
C TYR A 24 12.73 -6.03 2.30
N LYS A 25 12.23 -6.81 1.34
CA LYS A 25 11.06 -6.44 0.54
C LYS A 25 9.82 -6.20 1.39
N TYR A 26 9.59 -7.04 2.40
CA TYR A 26 8.47 -6.87 3.34
C TYR A 26 8.60 -5.57 4.15
N HIS A 27 9.82 -5.19 4.53
CA HIS A 27 10.07 -3.96 5.28
C HIS A 27 9.92 -2.70 4.42
N THR A 28 10.40 -2.68 3.16
CA THR A 28 10.34 -1.50 2.28
C THR A 28 9.05 -1.37 1.50
N PHE A 29 8.19 -2.39 1.49
CA PHE A 29 6.99 -2.44 0.66
C PHE A 29 6.10 -1.20 0.75
N VAL A 30 5.86 -0.70 1.97
CA VAL A 30 5.01 0.49 2.17
C VAL A 30 5.66 1.75 1.60
N ASP A 31 6.96 1.94 1.83
CA ASP A 31 7.72 3.06 1.27
C ASP A 31 7.69 3.01 -0.26
N ASP A 32 7.99 1.85 -0.84
CA ASP A 32 8.01 1.64 -2.28
C ASP A 32 6.62 1.94 -2.90
N MET A 33 5.55 1.49 -2.25
CA MET A 33 4.19 1.72 -2.76
C MET A 33 3.76 3.18 -2.61
N VAL A 34 3.96 3.81 -1.45
CA VAL A 34 3.62 5.23 -1.24
C VAL A 34 4.34 6.09 -2.27
N LYS A 35 5.66 5.89 -2.44
CA LYS A 35 6.45 6.69 -3.37
C LYS A 35 6.07 6.46 -4.83
N SER A 36 5.90 5.20 -5.25
CA SER A 36 5.53 4.87 -6.63
C SER A 36 4.13 5.35 -7.02
N THR A 37 3.21 5.43 -6.06
CA THR A 37 1.81 5.76 -6.33
C THR A 37 1.42 7.21 -6.06
N THR A 38 2.13 7.90 -5.15
CA THR A 38 1.79 9.27 -4.72
C THR A 38 2.89 10.28 -4.99
N HIS A 39 4.11 9.82 -5.30
CA HIS A 39 5.31 10.65 -5.42
C HIS A 39 5.67 11.44 -4.15
N ILE A 40 5.19 11.00 -2.97
CA ILE A 40 5.52 11.62 -1.69
C ILE A 40 6.76 10.95 -1.10
N GLU A 41 7.82 11.73 -0.96
CA GLU A 41 9.10 11.25 -0.41
C GLU A 41 9.17 11.29 1.12
N ASN A 42 8.46 12.23 1.74
CA ASN A 42 8.53 12.46 3.18
C ASN A 42 7.14 12.29 3.80
N TYR A 43 7.01 11.26 4.63
CA TYR A 43 5.78 10.98 5.35
C TYR A 43 6.09 10.28 6.67
N LYS A 44 5.12 10.29 7.60
CA LYS A 44 5.20 9.52 8.85
C LYS A 44 4.16 8.40 8.81
N LEU A 45 4.61 7.16 8.88
CA LEU A 45 3.73 6.01 8.99
C LEU A 45 3.02 6.02 10.35
N ILE A 46 1.68 6.01 10.34
CA ILE A 46 0.85 5.87 11.54
C ILE A 46 0.57 4.39 11.81
N SER A 47 0.09 3.67 10.79
CA SER A 47 -0.27 2.27 10.89
C SER A 47 -0.23 1.60 9.53
N LYS A 48 0.08 0.31 9.50
CA LYS A 48 -0.02 -0.53 8.30
C LYS A 48 -0.61 -1.88 8.65
N VAL A 49 -1.34 -2.47 7.70
CA VAL A 49 -1.73 -3.88 7.71
C VAL A 49 -1.25 -4.46 6.38
N HIS A 50 -0.60 -5.62 6.46
CA HIS A 50 -0.18 -6.37 5.29
C HIS A 50 -0.32 -7.84 5.65
N ASP A 51 -1.31 -8.50 5.07
CA ASP A 51 -1.50 -9.94 5.14
C ASP A 51 -1.82 -10.47 3.73
N ASP A 52 -2.02 -11.79 3.62
CA ASP A 52 -2.20 -12.48 2.33
C ASP A 52 -3.44 -12.03 1.53
N GLN A 53 -4.35 -11.26 2.14
CA GLN A 53 -5.62 -10.85 1.54
C GLN A 53 -5.81 -9.35 1.42
N GLN A 54 -5.02 -8.56 2.14
CA GLN A 54 -5.24 -7.12 2.23
C GLN A 54 -3.96 -6.34 2.52
N TRP A 55 -3.93 -5.14 1.94
CA TRP A 55 -2.94 -4.13 2.27
C TRP A 55 -3.59 -2.79 2.58
N TYR A 56 -3.12 -2.18 3.67
CA TYR A 56 -3.54 -0.87 4.17
C TYR A 56 -2.33 -0.11 4.71
N ALA A 57 -2.22 1.16 4.35
CA ALA A 57 -1.27 2.08 4.95
C ALA A 57 -1.96 3.39 5.32
N ASN A 58 -1.69 3.89 6.53
CA ASN A 58 -2.12 5.19 7.03
C ASN A 58 -0.90 6.02 7.33
N ILE A 59 -0.78 7.15 6.65
CA ILE A 59 0.39 8.01 6.70
C ILE A 59 -0.01 9.46 6.97
N LEU A 60 0.86 10.18 7.68
CA LEU A 60 0.82 11.63 7.76
C LEU A 60 1.74 12.20 6.68
N ILE A 61 1.23 13.20 5.99
CA ILE A 61 1.92 13.92 4.93
C ILE A 61 1.88 15.42 5.22
N SER A 62 2.78 16.17 4.61
CA SER A 62 2.74 17.62 4.71
C SER A 62 1.46 18.16 4.05
N LYS A 63 0.94 19.28 4.54
CA LYS A 63 -0.23 19.94 3.94
C LYS A 63 0.02 20.32 2.47
N SER A 64 1.26 20.69 2.14
CA SER A 64 1.66 20.96 0.76
C SER A 64 1.58 19.72 -0.14
N ASP A 65 2.02 18.56 0.35
CA ASP A 65 1.98 17.33 -0.45
C ASP A 65 0.56 16.80 -0.58
N GLY A 66 -0.27 16.94 0.46
CA GLY A 66 -1.69 16.65 0.36
C GLY A 66 -2.41 17.57 -0.64
N ALA A 67 -2.05 18.86 -0.69
CA ALA A 67 -2.58 19.78 -1.69
C ALA A 67 -2.12 19.43 -3.12
N LYS A 68 -0.87 18.96 -3.31
CA LYS A 68 -0.38 18.46 -4.60
C LYS A 68 -1.15 17.21 -5.01
N LEU A 69 -1.30 16.24 -4.10
CA LEU A 69 -2.10 15.04 -4.33
C LEU A 69 -3.53 15.36 -4.75
N ALA A 70 -4.19 16.27 -4.04
CA ALA A 70 -5.55 16.70 -4.34
C ALA A 70 -5.69 17.39 -5.72
N LYS A 71 -4.59 17.96 -6.26
CA LYS A 71 -4.54 18.55 -7.61
C LYS A 71 -4.24 17.51 -8.68
N LEU A 72 -3.33 16.58 -8.39
CA LEU A 72 -2.90 15.53 -9.32
C LEU A 72 -4.04 14.55 -9.62
N TYR A 73 -4.86 14.26 -8.62
CA TYR A 73 -5.96 13.31 -8.74
C TYR A 73 -7.30 14.01 -8.52
N PRO A 74 -8.33 13.69 -9.32
CA PRO A 74 -9.67 14.26 -9.18
C PRO A 74 -10.41 13.60 -8.00
N PHE A 75 -9.93 13.87 -6.80
CA PHE A 75 -10.53 13.42 -5.56
C PHE A 75 -11.99 13.91 -5.48
N LYS A 76 -12.92 12.99 -5.23
CA LYS A 76 -14.33 13.32 -5.06
C LYS A 76 -14.71 13.19 -3.59
N TYR A 77 -15.37 14.23 -3.09
CA TYR A 77 -15.98 14.17 -1.76
C TYR A 77 -17.09 13.12 -1.78
N GLY A 78 -17.05 12.16 -0.86
CA GLY A 78 -18.01 11.06 -0.85
C GLY A 78 -18.30 10.57 0.56
N ASN A 79 -19.59 10.51 0.90
CA ASN A 79 -20.08 9.91 2.14
C ASN A 79 -20.20 8.37 2.06
N ASN A 80 -19.84 7.76 0.93
CA ASN A 80 -19.92 6.30 0.72
C ASN A 80 -18.92 5.83 -0.34
N PRO A 81 -17.72 5.37 0.03
CA PRO A 81 -16.87 4.56 -0.84
C PRO A 81 -17.49 3.18 -1.14
N ILE A 82 -18.66 2.89 -0.54
CA ILE A 82 -19.37 1.61 -0.51
C ILE A 82 -19.80 1.11 -1.91
N TYR A 83 -20.07 1.99 -2.88
CA TYR A 83 -20.53 1.52 -4.19
C TYR A 83 -19.45 0.81 -5.01
N LEU A 84 -18.17 1.07 -4.73
CA LEU A 84 -17.03 0.31 -5.27
C LEU A 84 -16.61 -0.80 -4.31
N ALA A 85 -16.62 -0.57 -2.99
CA ALA A 85 -16.34 -1.58 -1.97
C ALA A 85 -17.33 -2.77 -1.96
N GLY A 86 -18.57 -2.59 -2.44
CA GLY A 86 -19.57 -3.66 -2.51
C GLY A 86 -19.18 -4.85 -3.41
N LYS A 87 -18.21 -4.65 -4.32
CA LYS A 87 -17.57 -5.71 -5.11
C LYS A 87 -16.33 -6.32 -4.41
N TYR A 88 -15.78 -5.65 -3.40
CA TYR A 88 -14.55 -6.03 -2.68
C TYR A 88 -14.86 -6.43 -1.24
N ARG A 89 -15.54 -7.59 -1.09
CA ARG A 89 -16.18 -8.08 0.15
C ARG A 89 -15.27 -8.21 1.40
N ASN A 90 -13.95 -8.20 1.24
CA ASN A 90 -12.99 -8.39 2.33
C ASN A 90 -12.20 -7.14 2.73
N THR A 91 -12.57 -5.96 2.24
CA THR A 91 -11.75 -4.75 2.45
C THR A 91 -12.17 -3.97 3.70
N TYR A 92 -11.20 -3.67 4.57
CA TYR A 92 -11.32 -2.83 5.77
C TYR A 92 -11.49 -1.33 5.42
N ILE A 93 -12.26 -1.01 4.37
CA ILE A 93 -12.56 0.37 4.02
C ILE A 93 -13.43 0.94 5.13
N LYS A 94 -12.81 1.70 6.03
CA LYS A 94 -13.55 2.47 7.03
C LYS A 94 -14.21 3.61 6.29
N ASN A 95 -15.55 3.61 6.25
CA ASN A 95 -16.28 4.78 5.76
C ASN A 95 -15.99 5.94 6.72
N LYS A 96 -15.06 6.81 6.34
CA LYS A 96 -14.67 7.95 7.15
C LYS A 96 -15.47 9.17 6.72
N PRO A 97 -16.20 9.81 7.65
CA PRO A 97 -16.75 11.12 7.37
C PRO A 97 -15.60 12.09 7.08
N ASN A 98 -15.83 13.09 6.23
CA ASN A 98 -14.86 14.16 5.96
C ASN A 98 -13.56 13.70 5.27
N CYS A 99 -13.68 12.71 4.38
CA CYS A 99 -12.57 12.26 3.54
C CYS A 99 -12.94 12.30 2.06
N TRP A 100 -11.93 12.54 1.26
CA TRP A 100 -12.00 12.57 -0.19
C TRP A 100 -11.41 11.28 -0.73
N TYR A 101 -12.03 10.71 -1.76
CA TYR A 101 -11.62 9.42 -2.29
C TYR A 101 -11.16 9.55 -3.75
N TYR A 102 -10.12 8.79 -4.10
CA TYR A 102 -9.63 8.60 -5.46
C TYR A 102 -9.30 7.12 -5.68
N PHE A 103 -9.60 6.61 -6.89
CA PHE A 103 -9.35 5.23 -7.28
C PHE A 103 -8.35 5.21 -8.43
N ASN A 104 -7.32 4.36 -8.32
CA ASN A 104 -6.37 4.10 -9.38
C ASN A 104 -6.47 2.63 -9.82
N ASP A 105 -6.64 2.39 -11.12
CA ASP A 105 -6.61 1.05 -11.70
C ASP A 105 -5.16 0.57 -11.82
N LYS A 106 -4.87 -0.67 -11.40
CA LYS A 106 -3.52 -1.24 -11.48
C LYS A 106 -3.18 -1.77 -12.87
N GLY A 107 -4.16 -1.95 -13.76
CA GLY A 107 -3.97 -2.33 -15.18
C GLY A 107 -3.34 -3.69 -15.47
N GLN A 108 -2.74 -4.39 -14.48
CA GLN A 108 -2.10 -5.70 -14.65
C GLN A 108 -2.40 -6.63 -13.45
N GLY A 109 -3.17 -7.69 -13.69
CA GLY A 109 -3.36 -8.82 -12.75
C GLY A 109 -4.73 -8.89 -12.04
N PRO A 110 -4.96 -9.91 -11.18
CA PRO A 110 -6.25 -10.18 -10.52
C PRO A 110 -6.63 -9.17 -9.41
N TYR A 111 -5.85 -8.10 -9.22
CA TYR A 111 -5.95 -7.17 -8.09
C TYR A 111 -6.39 -5.79 -8.61
N GLY A 112 -7.65 -5.44 -8.35
CA GLY A 112 -8.41 -4.54 -9.20
C GLY A 112 -8.06 -3.05 -9.08
N TYR A 113 -7.86 -2.50 -7.88
CA TYR A 113 -7.77 -1.05 -7.71
C TYR A 113 -7.00 -0.65 -6.43
N ILE A 114 -6.39 0.53 -6.43
CA ILE A 114 -5.93 1.21 -5.21
C ILE A 114 -6.90 2.33 -4.88
N LEU A 115 -7.39 2.36 -3.64
CA LEU A 115 -8.19 3.45 -3.11
C LEU A 115 -7.34 4.35 -2.21
N TYR A 116 -7.37 5.64 -2.49
CA TYR A 116 -6.75 6.69 -1.68
C TYR A 116 -7.83 7.46 -0.96
N CYS A 117 -7.66 7.66 0.34
CA CYS A 117 -8.56 8.42 1.19
C CYS A 117 -7.76 9.55 1.84
N LEU A 118 -7.99 10.77 1.37
CA LEU A 118 -7.33 11.98 1.86
C LEU A 118 -8.28 12.74 2.78
N ASN A 119 -7.86 13.04 4.00
CA ASN A 119 -8.70 13.80 4.92
C ASN A 119 -8.95 15.24 4.40
N ASN A 120 -10.04 15.88 4.87
CA ASN A 120 -10.36 17.27 4.50
C ASN A 120 -9.22 18.28 4.73
N ASN A 121 -8.35 18.00 5.70
CA ASN A 121 -7.21 18.87 6.04
C ASN A 121 -5.96 18.58 5.20
N GLN A 122 -6.00 17.61 4.28
CA GLN A 122 -4.92 17.24 3.36
C GLN A 122 -3.58 16.91 4.07
N THR A 123 -3.65 16.28 5.22
CA THR A 123 -2.50 15.96 6.09
C THR A 123 -2.41 14.49 6.44
N GLN A 124 -3.46 13.73 6.17
CA GLN A 124 -3.52 12.30 6.44
C GLN A 124 -4.05 11.60 5.20
N LEU A 125 -3.30 10.62 4.74
CA LEU A 125 -3.62 9.79 3.60
C LEU A 125 -3.72 8.33 4.05
N GLU A 126 -4.80 7.68 3.66
CA GLU A 126 -4.93 6.24 3.75
C GLU A 126 -4.93 5.64 2.35
N ILE A 127 -4.22 4.53 2.20
CA ILE A 127 -4.09 3.81 0.94
C ILE A 127 -4.54 2.38 1.17
N TYR A 128 -5.43 1.90 0.30
CA TYR A 128 -6.03 0.57 0.36
C TYR A 128 -5.81 -0.16 -0.95
N ASP A 129 -5.31 -1.38 -0.89
CA ASP A 129 -5.22 -2.28 -2.05
C ASP A 129 -6.45 -3.17 -2.10
N LEU A 130 -7.25 -3.04 -3.17
CA LEU A 130 -8.53 -3.70 -3.31
C LEU A 130 -8.41 -4.90 -4.26
N PHE A 131 -8.54 -6.10 -3.68
CA PHE A 131 -8.49 -7.37 -4.37
C PHE A 131 -9.88 -7.72 -4.94
N ALA A 132 -9.98 -7.86 -6.27
CA ALA A 132 -11.21 -8.32 -6.93
C ALA A 132 -11.21 -9.85 -6.95
N ASN A 133 -11.94 -10.50 -6.04
CA ASN A 133 -12.25 -11.92 -6.20
C ASN A 133 -13.51 -12.09 -7.05
#